data_AF-A0A814G142-F1
#
_entry.id   AF-A0A814G142-F1
#
_cell.length_a   1.000
_cell.length_b   1.000
_cell.length_c   1.000
_cell.angle_alpha   90.00
_cell.angle_beta   90.00
_cell.angle_gamma   90.00
#
_symmetry.space_group_name_H-M   'P 1'
#
loop_
_entity.id
_entity.type
_entity.pdbx_description
1 polymer ?
#
loop_
_entity_poly.entity_id
_entity_poly.type
_entity_poly.pdbx_seq_one_letter_code
_entity_poly.pdbx_strand_id
1 'polypeptide(L)' 'MLNAQYRCSSRTRLTLNLIPNLYKRVHSEIMRKLNETLTVSVVVDAWSDARMKAFMAFTAHIINDKWEP' A
#
# COMPACT_ATOMS: atom_id res chain seq x y z
N MET A 1 -6.15 17.58 23.70
CA MET A 1 -5.40 18.71 23.11
C MET A 1 -4.35 18.15 22.16
N LEU A 2 -4.28 18.65 20.91
CA LEU A 2 -3.17 18.30 20.01
C LEU A 2 -1.86 18.84 20.61
N ASN A 3 -0.76 18.08 20.47
CA ASN A 3 0.57 18.50 20.95
C ASN A 3 0.91 19.90 20.41
N ALA A 4 1.28 20.84 21.28
CA ALA A 4 1.63 22.22 20.92
C ALA A 4 2.81 22.34 19.94
N GLN A 5 3.61 21.28 19.80
CA GLN A 5 4.75 21.20 18.87
C GLN A 5 4.37 20.57 17.52
N TYR A 6 3.14 20.05 17.36
CA TYR A 6 2.72 19.45 16.11
C TYR A 6 2.62 20.52 15.01
N ARG A 7 3.40 20.33 13.95
CA ARG A 7 3.28 21.11 12.72
C ARG A 7 2.90 20.18 11.58
N CYS A 8 1.82 20.53 10.88
CA CYS A 8 1.42 19.81 9.69
C CYS A 8 2.55 19.83 8.66
N SER A 9 2.82 18.69 8.02
CA SER A 9 3.83 18.64 6.96
C SER A 9 3.31 19.32 5.70
N SER A 10 4.17 20.06 5.01
CA SER A 10 3.80 20.69 3.75
C SER A 10 3.47 19.63 2.68
N ARG A 11 2.59 19.98 1.73
CA ARG A 11 2.25 19.12 0.59
C ARG A 11 3.51 18.70 -0.16
N THR A 12 4.42 19.64 -0.41
CA THR A 12 5.70 19.38 -1.08
C THR A 12 6.51 18.33 -0.35
N ARG A 13 6.62 18.42 0.99
CA ARG A 13 7.34 17.44 1.81
C ARG A 13 6.64 16.07 1.78
N LEU A 14 5.31 16.04 1.83
CA LEU A 14 4.55 14.80 1.75
C LEU A 14 4.76 14.09 0.41
N THR A 15 4.56 14.81 -0.69
CA THR A 15 4.63 14.26 -2.05
C THR A 15 6.04 13.89 -2.47
N LEU A 16 7.04 14.73 -2.20
CA LEU A 16 8.40 14.50 -2.70
C LEU A 16 9.24 13.60 -1.79
N ASN A 17 8.92 13.53 -0.50
CA ASN A 17 9.78 12.83 0.47
C ASN A 17 9.02 11.75 1.25
N LEU A 18 8.00 12.13 2.02
CA LEU A 18 7.42 11.22 3.02
C LEU A 18 6.69 10.03 2.37
N ILE A 19 5.84 10.28 1.38
CA ILE A 19 5.11 9.20 0.69
C ILE A 19 6.07 8.30 -0.09
N PRO A 20 7.00 8.80 -0.94
CA PRO A 20 7.94 7.93 -1.65
C PRO A 20 8.83 7.10 -0.73
N ASN A 21 9.33 7.68 0.37
CA ASN A 21 10.18 6.95 1.32
C ASN A 21 9.39 5.87 2.07
N LEU A 22 8.14 6.18 2.45
CA LEU A 22 7.25 5.20 3.07
C LEU A 22 6.95 4.06 2.10
N TYR A 23 6.62 4.38 0.84
CA TYR A 23 6.36 3.40 -0.20
C TYR A 23 7.56 2.48 -0.40
N LYS A 24 8.77 3.03 -0.59
CA LYS A 24 10.00 2.22 -0.77
C LYS A 24 10.20 1.23 0.37
N ARG A 25 10.06 1.69 1.62
CA ARG A 25 10.22 0.85 2.82
C ARG A 25 9.20 -0.29 2.85
N VAL A 26 7.92 0.04 2.70
CA VAL A 26 6.83 -0.94 2.76
C VAL A 26 6.90 -1.91 1.58
N HIS A 27 7.20 -1.40 0.38
CA HIS A 27 7.39 -2.22 -0.82
C HIS A 27 8.52 -3.23 -0.64
N SER A 28 9.69 -2.81 -0.15
CA SER A 28 10.79 -3.73 0.13
C SER A 28 10.40 -4.80 1.15
N GLU A 29 9.65 -4.44 2.19
CA GLU A 29 9.15 -5.40 3.18
C GLU A 29 8.18 -6.41 2.55
N ILE A 30 7.22 -5.94 1.74
CA ILE A 30 6.24 -6.80 1.06
C ILE A 30 6.94 -7.73 0.07
N MET A 31 7.86 -7.23 -0.76
CA MET A 31 8.59 -8.06 -1.72
C MET A 31 9.40 -9.15 -1.03
N ARG A 32 10.00 -8.86 0.14
CA ARG A 32 10.66 -9.88 0.95
C ARG A 32 9.68 -10.96 1.39
N LYS A 33 8.50 -10.58 1.92
CA LYS A 33 7.46 -11.54 2.33
C LYS A 33 6.97 -12.38 1.14
N LEU A 34 6.76 -11.77 -0.02
CA LEU A 34 6.33 -12.47 -1.23
C LEU A 34 7.36 -13.49 -1.70
N ASN A 35 8.66 -13.15 -1.68
CA ASN A 35 9.73 -14.09 -2.04
C ASN A 35 9.84 -15.28 -1.08
N GLU A 36 9.41 -15.13 0.17
CA GLU A 36 9.40 -16.19 1.18
C GLU A 36 8.11 -17.06 1.12
N THR A 37 7.08 -16.60 0.41
CA THR A 37 5.77 -17.26 0.38
C THR A 37 5.70 -18.33 -0.72
N LEU A 38 5.17 -19.51 -0.40
CA LEU A 38 5.04 -20.62 -1.36
C LEU A 38 3.90 -20.42 -2.37
N THR A 39 2.78 -19.84 -1.93
CA THR A 39 1.56 -19.67 -2.74
C THR A 39 0.94 -18.30 -2.52
N VAL A 40 0.38 -17.73 -3.58
CA VAL A 40 -0.34 -16.44 -3.55
C VAL A 40 -1.67 -16.60 -4.25
N SER A 41 -2.74 -16.07 -3.65
CA SER A 41 -4.03 -15.92 -4.33
C SER A 41 -4.15 -14.48 -4.82
N VAL A 42 -4.49 -14.29 -6.09
CA VAL A 42 -4.61 -12.96 -6.69
C VAL A 42 -6.04 -12.74 -7.13
N VAL A 43 -6.66 -11.69 -6.61
CA VAL A 43 -7.97 -11.20 -7.04
C VAL A 43 -7.76 -10.04 -7.99
N VAL A 44 -8.48 -10.05 -9.11
CA VAL A 44 -8.45 -8.98 -10.10
C VAL A 44 -9.82 -8.34 -10.15
N ASP A 45 -9.89 -7.08 -9.75
CA ASP A 45 -11.09 -6.26 -9.83
C ASP A 45 -10.97 -5.34 -11.03
N ALA A 46 -11.88 -5.48 -12.00
CA ALA A 46 -11.94 -4.59 -13.17
C ALA A 46 -13.32 -3.94 -13.24
N TRP A 47 -13.36 -2.63 -13.43
CA TRP A 47 -14.59 -1.86 -13.51
C TRP A 47 -14.42 -0.61 -14.37
N SER A 48 -15.52 0.01 -14.77
CA SER A 48 -15.52 1.32 -15.42
C SER A 48 -16.23 2.34 -14.54
N ASP A 49 -15.80 3.60 -14.58
CA ASP A 49 -16.56 4.70 -13.95
C ASP A 49 -17.71 5.18 -14.85
N ALA A 50 -18.53 6.10 -14.32
CA ALA A 50 -19.64 6.70 -15.05
C ALA A 50 -19.23 7.50 -16.31
N ARG A 51 -17.93 7.76 -16.49
CA ARG A 51 -17.36 8.42 -17.68
C ARG A 51 -16.76 7.41 -18.66
N MET A 52 -17.08 6.12 -18.50
CA MET A 52 -16.55 5.02 -19.30
C MET A 52 -15.02 4.86 -19.20
N LYS A 53 -14.40 5.36 -18.12
CA LYS A 53 -12.98 5.13 -17.87
C LYS A 53 -12.78 3.77 -17.21
N ALA A 54 -11.98 2.92 -17.82
CA ALA A 54 -11.64 1.60 -17.27
C ALA A 54 -10.59 1.70 -16.15
N PHE A 55 -10.77 0.87 -15.14
CA PHE A 55 -9.87 0.67 -14.01
C PHE A 55 -9.65 -0.82 -13.78
N MET A 56 -8.48 -1.16 -13.27
CA MET A 56 -8.12 -2.51 -12.87
C MET A 56 -7.28 -2.45 -11.60
N ALA A 57 -7.61 -3.31 -10.65
CA ALA A 57 -6.86 -3.50 -9.43
C ALA A 57 -6.48 -4.98 -9.28
N PHE A 58 -5.30 -5.20 -8.71
CA PHE A 58 -4.81 -6.53 -8.36
C PHE A 58 -4.59 -6.54 -6.85
N THR A 59 -5.18 -7.52 -6.18
CA THR A 59 -5.01 -7.74 -4.74
C THR A 59 -4.42 -9.11 -4.52
N ALA A 60 -3.24 -9.16 -3.91
CA ALA A 60 -2.56 -10.40 -3.56
C ALA A 60 -2.84 -10.76 -2.09
N HIS A 61 -3.36 -11.97 -1.87
CA HIS A 61 -3.56 -12.55 -0.55
C HIS A 61 -2.51 -13.64 -0.33
N ILE A 62 -1.79 -13.52 0.78
CA ILE A 62 -0.81 -14.51 1.23
C ILE A 62 -1.22 -15.04 2.59
N ILE A 63 -1.04 -16.34 2.80
CA ILE A 63 -1.17 -16.95 4.13
C ILE A 63 0.22 -16.90 4.75
N ASN A 64 0.32 -16.39 5.97
CA ASN A 64 1.53 -16.43 6.77
C ASN A 64 1.24 -17.10 8.13
N ASP A 65 2.28 -17.53 8.83
CA ASP A 65 2.14 -18.25 10.11
C ASP A 65 1.70 -17.33 11.27
N LYS A 66 1.50 -16.04 11.01
CA LYS A 66 1.04 -15.07 12.00
C LYS A 66 -0.47 -14.92 11.90
N TRP A 67 -1.17 -15.75 12.66
CA TRP A 67 -2.61 -15.58 12.84
C TRP A 67 -2.87 -14.25 13.56
N GLU A 68 -3.59 -13.34 12.90
CA GLU A 68 -4.08 -12.09 13.50
C GLU A 68 -5.60 -12.27 13.78
N PRO A 69 -6.05 -12.12 15.05
CA PRO A 69 -7.46 -12.26 15.44
C PRO A 69 -8.37 -11.17 14.89
#